data_AF-A0A3P7NFG3-F1
#
_entry.id   AF-A0A3P7NFG3-F1
#
_cell.length_a   1.000
_cell.length_b   1.000
_cell.length_c   1.000
_cell.angle_alpha   90.00
_cell.angle_beta   90.00
_cell.angle_gamma   90.00
#
_symmetry.space_group_name_H-M   'P 1'
#
loop_
_entity.id
_entity.type
_entity.pdbx_description
1 polymer ?
#
loop_
_entity_poly.entity_id
_entity_poly.type
_entity_poly.pdbx_seq_one_letter_code
_entity_poly.pdbx_strand_id
1 'polypeptide(L)' 'MESPAGVGFSYAVNGNVSTDDDIVARNNFAALQNFFERFPIYKGRDFYITGESYGGVYVPTLALLVASKPELNLR' A
#
# COMPACT_ATOMS: atom_id res chain seq x y z
N MET A 1 -6.90 4.20 2.89
CA MET A 1 -6.82 2.75 2.61
C MET A 1 -6.92 2.05 3.95
N GLU A 2 -7.85 1.12 4.11
CA GLU A 2 -7.91 0.28 5.31
C GLU A 2 -7.01 -0.93 5.08
N SER A 3 -6.08 -1.20 6.00
CA SER A 3 -5.08 -2.26 5.88
C SER A 3 -4.54 -2.61 7.28
N PRO A 4 -4.17 -3.87 7.54
CA PRO A 4 -4.24 -5.04 6.64
C PRO A 4 -5.67 -5.60 6.49
N ALA A 5 -5.81 -6.71 5.74
CA ALA A 5 -7.06 -7.46 5.72
C ALA A 5 -7.50 -7.82 7.15
N GLY A 6 -8.77 -7.60 7.47
CA GLY A 6 -9.31 -7.67 8.84
C GLY A 6 -9.53 -6.30 9.49
N VAL A 7 -9.02 -5.21 8.92
CA VAL A 7 -9.27 -3.83 9.40
C VAL A 7 -10.46 -3.21 8.65
N GLY A 8 -11.44 -2.73 9.40
CA GLY A 8 -12.60 -2.02 8.85
C GLY A 8 -13.41 -2.88 7.88
N PHE A 9 -13.53 -2.44 6.63
CA PHE A 9 -14.20 -3.18 5.56
C PHE A 9 -13.26 -4.06 4.72
N SER A 10 -11.95 -4.06 5.01
CA SER A 10 -11.00 -4.93 4.32
C SER A 10 -11.06 -6.35 4.86
N TYR A 11 -11.14 -7.36 3.99
CA TYR A 11 -11.29 -8.76 4.39
C TYR A 11 -10.44 -9.71 3.53
N ALA A 12 -10.10 -10.86 4.10
CA ALA A 12 -9.49 -11.98 3.38
C ALA A 12 -10.59 -12.99 3.03
N VAL A 13 -10.63 -13.44 1.77
CA VAL A 13 -11.67 -14.37 1.28
C VAL A 13 -11.66 -15.69 2.05
N ASN A 14 -10.48 -16.17 2.44
CA ASN A 14 -10.30 -17.39 3.24
C ASN A 14 -10.41 -17.15 4.76
N GLY A 15 -10.71 -15.92 5.20
CA GLY A 15 -10.79 -15.54 6.62
C GLY A 15 -9.45 -15.47 7.35
N ASN A 16 -8.31 -15.76 6.70
CA ASN A 16 -7.00 -15.69 7.33
C ASN A 16 -6.48 -14.25 7.32
N VAL A 17 -6.38 -13.65 8.51
CA VAL A 17 -5.87 -12.29 8.72
C VAL A 17 -4.47 -12.25 9.36
N SER A 18 -3.82 -13.41 9.53
CA SER A 18 -2.44 -13.46 10.00
C SER A 18 -1.51 -12.80 8.98
N THR A 19 -0.69 -11.86 9.44
CA THR A 19 0.20 -11.07 8.60
C THR A 19 1.45 -10.64 9.38
N ASP A 20 2.47 -10.19 8.65
CA ASP A 20 3.64 -9.47 9.14
C ASP A 20 3.88 -8.20 8.30
N ASP A 21 4.89 -7.41 8.65
CA ASP A 21 5.19 -6.14 7.98
C ASP A 21 5.50 -6.31 6.49
N ASP A 22 6.18 -7.38 6.10
CA ASP A 22 6.55 -7.66 4.70
C ASP A 22 5.33 -8.04 3.86
N ILE A 23 4.40 -8.82 4.42
CA ILE A 23 3.11 -9.15 3.80
C ILE A 23 2.26 -7.89 3.66
N VAL A 24 2.17 -7.07 4.71
CA VAL A 24 1.40 -5.81 4.66
C VAL A 24 1.96 -4.87 3.59
N ALA A 25 3.28 -4.67 3.55
CA ALA A 25 3.91 -3.81 2.54
C ALA A 25 3.62 -4.29 1.11
N ARG A 26 3.75 -5.60 0.84
CA ARG A 26 3.44 -6.18 -0.49
C ARG A 26 1.97 -6.05 -0.86
N ASN A 27 1.05 -6.31 0.07
CA ASN A 27 -0.39 -6.17 -0.17
C ASN A 27 -0.78 -4.71 -0.43
N ASN A 28 -0.21 -3.78 0.33
CA ASN A 28 -0.41 -2.34 0.13
C ASN A 28 0.13 -1.87 -1.22
N PHE A 29 1.30 -2.37 -1.61
CA PHE A 29 1.87 -2.10 -2.92
C PHE A 29 0.97 -2.63 -4.04
N ALA A 30 0.46 -3.86 -3.94
CA ALA A 30 -0.48 -4.42 -4.90
C ALA A 30 -1.80 -3.61 -4.96
N ALA A 31 -2.31 -3.15 -3.81
CA ALA A 31 -3.48 -2.27 -3.77
C ALA A 31 -3.24 -0.94 -4.49
N LEU A 32 -2.04 -0.33 -4.33
CA LEU A 32 -1.65 0.86 -5.06
C LEU A 32 -1.57 0.63 -6.58
N GLN A 33 -0.99 -0.50 -7.02
CA GLN A 33 -0.95 -0.84 -8.45
C GLN A 33 -2.37 -0.92 -9.03
N ASN A 34 -3.26 -1.66 -8.37
CA ASN A 34 -4.68 -1.75 -8.76
C ASN A 34 -5.37 -0.38 -8.77
N PHE A 35 -5.05 0.49 -7.80
CA PHE A 35 -5.58 1.86 -7.77
C PHE A 35 -5.17 2.66 -9.02
N PHE A 36 -3.90 2.64 -9.42
CA PHE A 36 -3.44 3.37 -10.60
C PHE A 36 -3.87 2.74 -11.93
N GLU A 37 -4.11 1.42 -11.96
CA GLU A 37 -4.77 0.77 -13.10
C GLU A 37 -6.22 1.21 -13.24
N ARG A 38 -6.95 1.31 -12.12
CA ARG A 38 -8.34 1.76 -12.11
C ARG A 38 -8.48 3.25 -12.37
N PHE A 39 -7.52 4.05 -11.92
CA PHE A 39 -7.52 5.51 -12.04
C PHE A 39 -6.25 6.03 -12.74
N PRO A 40 -6.09 5.76 -14.05
CA PRO A 40 -4.87 6.10 -14.78
C PRO A 40 -4.59 7.61 -14.86
N ILE A 41 -5.61 8.45 -14.65
CA ILE A 41 -5.49 9.93 -14.62
C ILE A 41 -4.58 10.48 -13.52
N TYR A 42 -4.22 9.66 -12.53
CA TYR A 42 -3.31 10.02 -11.45
C TYR A 42 -1.86 9.57 -11.70
N LYS A 43 -1.61 8.73 -12.72
CA LYS A 43 -0.24 8.32 -13.08
C LYS A 43 0.60 9.55 -13.46
N GLY A 44 1.87 9.55 -13.04
CA GLY A 44 2.83 10.63 -13.32
C GLY A 44 2.73 11.85 -12.40
N ARG A 45 1.72 11.96 -11.53
CA ARG A 45 1.66 13.02 -10.51
C ARG A 45 2.66 12.75 -9.39
N ASP A 46 3.08 13.81 -8.70
CA ASP A 46 3.81 13.66 -7.45
C ASP A 46 2.98 12.84 -6.46
N PHE A 47 3.61 11.82 -5.88
CA PHE A 47 2.98 10.86 -5.00
C PHE A 47 3.65 10.90 -3.63
N TYR A 48 2.84 10.93 -2.57
CA TYR A 48 3.30 11.02 -1.19
C TYR A 48 2.65 9.90 -0.38
N ILE A 49 3.42 9.33 0.55
CA ILE A 49 2.95 8.29 1.48
C ILE A 49 3.01 8.87 2.89
N THR A 50 1.87 8.89 3.58
CA THR A 50 1.76 9.45 4.93
C THR A 50 1.09 8.44 5.86
N GLY A 51 1.45 8.45 7.14
CA GLY A 51 0.88 7.57 8.15
C GLY A 51 1.22 8.04 9.56
N GLU A 52 0.51 7.49 10.54
CA GLU A 52 0.63 7.85 11.96
C GLU A 52 0.77 6.59 12.82
N SER A 53 1.39 6.70 14.00
CA SER A 53 1.53 5.59 14.95
C SER A 53 2.26 4.41 14.31
N TYR A 54 1.67 3.22 14.24
CA TYR A 54 2.26 2.06 13.54
C TYR A 54 2.44 2.29 12.02
N GLY A 55 1.80 3.33 11.47
CA GLY A 55 2.15 3.89 10.17
C GLY A 55 3.63 4.24 10.04
N GLY A 56 4.35 4.48 11.13
CA GLY A 56 5.81 4.62 11.13
C GLY A 56 6.57 3.38 10.67
N VAL A 57 5.96 2.19 10.69
CA VAL A 57 6.50 0.96 10.10
C VAL A 57 5.97 0.76 8.67
N TYR A 58 4.65 0.93 8.47
CA TYR A 58 4.02 0.70 7.16
C TYR A 58 4.46 1.68 6.07
N VAL A 59 4.68 2.95 6.42
CA VAL A 59 5.09 3.98 5.45
C VAL A 59 6.48 3.69 4.87
N PRO A 60 7.56 3.53 5.67
CA PRO A 60 8.88 3.29 5.10
C PRO A 60 9.00 1.94 4.38
N THR A 61 8.35 0.87 4.88
CA THR A 61 8.35 -0.45 4.21
C THR A 61 7.66 -0.39 2.85
N LEU A 62 6.51 0.28 2.76
CA LEU A 62 5.83 0.52 1.48
C LEU A 62 6.62 1.45 0.56
N ALA A 63 7.19 2.53 1.09
CA ALA A 63 7.98 3.49 0.33
C ALA A 63 9.18 2.82 -0.35
N LEU A 64 9.83 1.87 0.33
CA LEU A 64 10.92 1.08 -0.26
C LEU A 64 10.47 0.29 -1.50
N LEU A 65 9.30 -0.36 -1.44
CA LEU A 65 8.74 -1.08 -2.58
C LEU A 65 8.37 -0.13 -3.73
N VAL A 66 7.75 1.01 -3.40
CA VAL A 66 7.38 2.04 -4.39
C VAL A 66 8.62 2.64 -5.06
N ALA A 67 9.66 2.97 -4.30
CA ALA A 67 10.91 3.53 -4.83
C ALA A 67 11.64 2.56 -5.78
N SER A 68 11.48 1.24 -5.59
CA SER A 68 12.02 0.24 -6.52
C SER A 68 11.31 0.18 -7.88
N LYS A 69 10.22 0.94 -8.07
CA LYS A 69 9.36 0.94 -9.25
C LYS A 69 9.19 2.37 -9.79
N PRO A 70 9.92 2.76 -10.85
CA PRO A 70 10.00 4.15 -11.32
C PRO A 70 8.68 4.71 -11.89
N GLU A 71 7.63 3.91 -11.97
CA GLU A 71 6.32 4.30 -12.49
C GLU A 71 5.52 5.20 -11.51
N LEU A 72 5.89 5.17 -10.23
CA LEU A 72 5.30 6.00 -9.19
C LEU A 72 6.29 7.10 -8.82
N ASN A 73 5.93 8.34 -9.14
CA ASN A 73 6.76 9.53 -8.89
C ASN A 73 6.71 9.91 -7.39
N LEU A 74 7.31 9.06 -6.55
CA LEU A 74 7.39 9.23 -5.11
C LEU A 74 8.24 10.47 -4.76
N ARG A 75 7.74 11.32 -3.88
CA ARG A 75 8.36 12.57 -3.44
C ARG A 75 8.52 12.64 -1.93
#